data_AF-A0A8X6KV23-F1
#
_entry.id   AF-A0A8X6KV23-F1
#
_cell.length_a   1.000
_cell.length_b   1.000
_cell.length_c   1.000
_cell.angle_alpha   90.00
_cell.angle_beta   90.00
_cell.angle_gamma   90.00
#
_symmetry.space_group_name_H-M   'P 1'
#
loop_
_entity.id
_entity.type
_entity.pdbx_description
1 polymer ?
#
loop_
_entity_poly.entity_id
_entity_poly.type
_entity_poly.pdbx_seq_one_letter_code
_entity_poly.pdbx_strand_id
1 'polypeptide(L)'
;MLRNQKENSKSPSPVKSPTQKFTEPVTPDTGWCVSTDTVKEEEDPMIQQINIIHNYIKQARLDHKYDEVRMLENNLKELQLEHSRQKAKNY
;
A
#
# COMPACT_ATOMS: atom_id res chain seq x y z
N MET A 1 21.87 -43.74 41.92
CA MET A 1 22.26 -42.41 42.45
C MET A 1 22.06 -41.38 41.32
N LEU A 2 21.55 -40.18 41.67
CA LEU A 2 21.18 -38.99 40.83
C LEU A 2 19.86 -39.12 40.00
N ARG A 3 18.73 -38.44 40.27
CA ARG A 3 18.36 -36.98 40.25
C ARG A 3 18.68 -36.31 38.91
N ASN A 4 17.84 -35.51 38.23
CA ASN A 4 16.45 -35.05 38.36
C ASN A 4 16.12 -34.26 37.06
N GLN A 5 14.85 -34.26 36.62
CA GLN A 5 14.13 -33.21 35.85
C GLN A 5 14.51 -32.91 34.38
N LYS A 6 13.50 -32.82 33.50
CA LYS A 6 12.87 -31.53 33.11
C LYS A 6 11.84 -31.75 32.00
N GLU A 7 10.60 -31.40 32.28
CA GLU A 7 9.56 -31.23 31.27
C GLU A 7 9.90 -30.04 30.36
N ASN A 8 9.69 -30.18 29.05
CA ASN A 8 9.50 -29.04 28.17
C ASN A 8 8.63 -29.43 26.98
N SER A 9 7.40 -28.94 27.04
CA SER A 9 6.42 -28.86 25.98
C SER A 9 6.97 -28.17 24.72
N LYS A 10 6.60 -28.67 23.54
CA LYS A 10 6.30 -27.88 22.32
C LYS A 10 5.89 -28.81 21.17
N SER A 11 4.59 -28.78 20.91
CA SER A 11 3.82 -28.81 19.65
C SER A 11 4.40 -29.46 18.37
N PRO A 12 3.54 -30.12 17.57
CA PRO A 12 3.95 -30.97 16.45
C PRO A 12 4.44 -30.17 15.24
N SER A 13 5.24 -30.87 14.45
CA SER A 13 6.01 -30.43 13.28
C SER A 13 5.22 -29.59 12.26
N PRO A 14 5.86 -28.59 11.62
CA PRO A 14 5.30 -27.93 10.45
C PRO A 14 5.24 -28.88 9.26
N VAL A 15 4.07 -28.89 8.64
CA VAL A 15 3.70 -29.60 7.42
C VAL A 15 4.70 -29.30 6.30
N LYS A 16 5.23 -30.35 5.66
CA LYS A 16 6.01 -30.23 4.42
C LYS A 16 5.06 -29.85 3.27
N SER A 17 5.31 -28.71 2.63
CA SER A 17 4.69 -28.30 1.37
C SER A 17 5.75 -27.69 0.43
N PRO A 18 5.55 -27.78 -0.90
CA PRO A 18 6.57 -28.28 -1.81
C PRO A 18 7.30 -27.19 -2.60
N THR A 19 8.55 -27.51 -2.95
CA THR A 19 9.27 -27.14 -4.17
C THR A 19 9.29 -25.66 -4.53
N GLN A 20 10.40 -25.03 -4.16
CA GLN A 20 10.92 -23.76 -4.65
C GLN A 20 10.81 -23.68 -6.18
N LYS A 21 9.95 -22.79 -6.68
CA LYS A 21 10.17 -22.16 -7.98
C LYS A 21 10.77 -20.80 -7.69
N PHE A 22 12.01 -20.63 -8.17
CA PHE A 22 12.78 -19.40 -8.28
C PHE A 22 11.98 -18.12 -7.98
N THR A 23 12.15 -17.58 -6.78
CA THR A 23 11.91 -16.16 -6.55
C THR A 23 13.10 -15.43 -7.17
N GLU A 24 12.96 -14.98 -8.41
CA GLU A 24 13.76 -13.85 -8.87
C GLU A 24 13.59 -12.72 -7.84
N PRO A 25 14.67 -12.10 -7.36
CA PRO A 25 14.55 -10.93 -6.52
C PRO A 25 13.82 -9.88 -7.35
N VAL A 26 12.58 -9.56 -6.97
CA VAL A 26 11.88 -8.37 -7.47
C VAL A 26 12.78 -7.19 -7.15
N THR A 27 13.50 -6.71 -8.16
CA THR A 27 14.26 -5.48 -8.03
C THR A 27 13.22 -4.38 -7.80
N PRO A 28 13.37 -3.53 -6.77
CA PRO A 28 12.46 -2.40 -6.54
C PRO A 28 12.47 -1.39 -7.71
N ASP A 29 13.32 -1.60 -8.71
CA ASP A 29 13.47 -0.82 -9.93
C ASP A 29 12.24 -0.81 -10.85
N THR A 30 11.29 -1.75 -10.67
CA THR A 30 10.10 -1.81 -11.54
C THR A 30 8.92 -0.99 -11.01
N GLY A 31 8.99 -0.47 -9.78
CA GLY A 31 7.92 0.32 -9.16
C GLY A 31 8.17 1.82 -9.34
N TRP A 32 7.18 2.55 -9.87
CA TRP A 32 7.19 4.01 -9.77
C TRP A 32 7.17 4.40 -8.29
N CYS A 33 8.27 4.99 -7.79
CA CYS A 33 8.33 5.61 -6.46
C CYS A 33 8.18 7.13 -6.58
N VAL A 34 7.32 7.72 -5.76
CA VAL A 34 6.89 9.12 -5.86
C VAL A 34 6.96 9.74 -4.46
N SER A 35 7.53 10.94 -4.34
CA SER A 35 7.70 11.60 -3.04
C SER A 35 6.45 12.38 -2.65
N THR A 36 5.95 12.18 -1.43
CA THR A 36 4.79 12.90 -0.85
C THR A 36 5.17 14.07 0.04
N ASP A 37 6.46 14.37 0.18
CA ASP A 37 6.99 15.30 1.20
C ASP A 37 6.45 16.73 1.10
N THR A 38 5.80 17.10 -0.01
CA THR A 38 5.27 18.44 -0.27
C THR A 38 3.77 18.59 0.00
N VAL A 39 3.07 17.50 0.36
CA VAL A 39 1.63 17.57 0.64
C VAL A 39 1.41 18.07 2.06
N LYS A 40 0.67 19.17 2.21
CA LYS A 40 0.28 19.70 3.52
C LYS A 40 -0.60 18.69 4.25
N GLU A 41 -0.39 18.56 5.56
CA GLU A 41 -1.31 17.82 6.43
C GLU A 41 -2.65 18.57 6.48
N GLU A 42 -3.72 17.90 6.06
CA GLU A 42 -5.09 18.40 6.07
C GLU A 42 -5.86 17.72 7.20
N GLU A 43 -6.78 18.45 7.84
CA GLU A 43 -7.60 17.89 8.93
C GLU A 43 -8.56 16.80 8.44
N ASP A 44 -9.06 16.94 7.21
CA ASP A 44 -9.90 15.93 6.58
C ASP A 44 -9.03 14.89 5.85
N PRO A 45 -8.99 13.62 6.31
CA PRO A 45 -8.18 12.57 5.71
C PRO A 45 -8.59 12.28 4.25
N MET A 46 -9.84 12.53 3.87
CA MET A 46 -10.31 12.37 2.49
C MET A 46 -9.75 13.47 1.59
N ILE A 47 -9.72 14.71 2.06
CA ILE A 47 -9.10 15.83 1.34
C ILE A 47 -7.59 15.64 1.22
N GLN A 48 -6.94 15.15 2.27
CA GLN A 48 -5.52 14.81 2.23
C GLN A 48 -5.23 13.78 1.14
N GLN A 49 -6.03 12.71 1.04
CA GLN A 49 -5.86 11.70 0.01
C GLN A 49 -6.04 12.26 -1.41
N ILE A 50 -7.03 13.15 -1.62
CA ILE A 50 -7.22 13.84 -2.91
C ILE A 50 -5.98 14.66 -3.28
N ASN A 51 -5.38 15.36 -2.31
CA ASN A 51 -4.17 16.14 -2.53
C ASN A 51 -2.94 15.27 -2.85
N ILE A 52 -2.81 14.11 -2.20
CA ILE A 52 -1.77 13.11 -2.51
C ILE A 52 -1.91 12.64 -3.95
N ILE A 53 -3.11 12.23 -4.38
CA ILE A 53 -3.36 11.76 -5.74
C ILE A 53 -3.10 12.86 -6.78
N HIS A 54 -3.47 14.11 -6.51
CA HIS A 54 -3.10 15.22 -7.38
C HIS A 54 -1.59 15.37 -7.55
N ASN A 55 -0.82 15.21 -6.48
CA ASN A 55 0.64 15.29 -6.54
C ASN A 55 1.22 14.12 -7.33
N TYR A 56 0.67 12.92 -7.16
CA TYR A 56 1.07 11.74 -7.92
C TYR A 56 0.76 11.87 -9.40
N ILE A 57 -0.40 12.42 -9.79
CA ILE A 57 -0.71 12.68 -11.20
C ILE A 57 0.28 13.67 -11.80
N LYS A 58 0.67 14.71 -11.05
CA LYS A 58 1.67 15.69 -11.53
C LYS A 58 3.02 15.02 -11.78
N GLN A 59 3.52 14.26 -10.82
CA GLN A 59 4.78 13.52 -10.98
C GLN A 59 4.65 12.46 -12.09
N ALA A 60 3.51 11.77 -12.16
CA ALA A 60 3.17 10.79 -13.18
C ALA A 60 3.29 11.34 -14.61
N ARG A 61 2.84 12.59 -14.79
CA ARG A 61 2.95 13.31 -16.05
C ARG A 61 4.37 13.79 -16.33
N LEU A 62 5.13 14.20 -15.31
CA LEU A 62 6.51 14.66 -15.46
C LEU A 62 7.45 13.53 -15.88
N ASP A 63 7.31 12.32 -15.35
CA ASP A 63 8.15 11.19 -15.78
C ASP A 63 7.53 10.37 -16.93
N HIS A 64 6.55 10.97 -17.63
CA HIS A 64 5.95 10.46 -18.87
C HIS A 64 5.32 9.05 -18.77
N LYS A 65 4.85 8.60 -17.60
CA LYS A 65 4.14 7.31 -17.53
C LYS A 65 2.64 7.49 -17.47
N TYR A 66 2.10 7.55 -18.69
CA TYR A 66 0.71 7.86 -18.97
C TYR A 66 -0.28 6.79 -18.51
N ASP A 67 0.17 5.53 -18.37
CA ASP A 67 -0.65 4.46 -17.82
C ASP A 67 -0.95 4.72 -16.33
N GLU A 68 0.07 5.09 -15.56
CA GLU A 68 -0.07 5.51 -14.16
C GLU A 68 -0.92 6.78 -14.03
N VAL A 69 -0.73 7.76 -14.92
CA VAL A 69 -1.60 8.96 -14.98
C VAL A 69 -3.06 8.55 -15.11
N ARG A 70 -3.37 7.67 -16.07
CA ARG A 70 -4.74 7.23 -16.34
C ARG A 70 -5.36 6.49 -15.14
N MET A 71 -4.58 5.63 -14.50
CA MET A 71 -5.05 4.91 -13.30
C MET A 71 -5.30 5.89 -12.13
N LEU A 72 -4.38 6.81 -11.90
CA LEU A 72 -4.49 7.81 -10.83
C LEU A 72 -5.65 8.78 -11.06
N GLU A 73 -5.93 9.16 -12.32
CA GLU A 73 -7.10 9.98 -12.66
C GLU A 73 -8.42 9.25 -12.38
N ASN A 74 -8.50 7.96 -12.64
CA ASN A 74 -9.68 7.17 -12.27
C ASN A 74 -9.85 7.11 -10.74
N ASN A 75 -8.76 6.88 -10.01
CA ASN A 75 -8.77 6.88 -8.55
C ASN A 75 -9.21 8.24 -7.99
N LEU A 76 -8.71 9.34 -8.56
CA LEU A 76 -9.11 10.70 -8.17
C LEU A 76 -10.61 10.92 -8.34
N LYS A 77 -11.18 10.47 -9.46
CA LYS A 77 -12.62 10.58 -9.72
C LYS A 77 -13.44 9.80 -8.69
N GLU A 78 -13.00 8.60 -8.33
CA GLU A 78 -13.65 7.78 -7.31
C GLU A 78 -13.59 8.43 -5.93
N LEU A 79 -12.43 8.98 -5.54
CA LEU A 79 -12.26 9.70 -4.27
C LEU A 79 -13.18 10.93 -4.18
N GLN A 80 -13.29 11.71 -5.25
CA GLN A 80 -14.17 12.89 -5.29
C GLN A 80 -15.65 12.50 -5.20
N LEU A 81 -16.06 11.42 -5.86
CA LEU A 81 -17.41 10.89 -5.76
C LEU A 81 -17.71 10.45 -4.33
N GLU A 82 -16.78 9.73 -3.70
CA GLU A 82 -16.92 9.25 -2.33
C GLU A 82 -16.99 10.40 -1.33
N HIS A 83 -16.11 11.38 -1.44
CA HIS A 83 -16.14 12.60 -0.63
C HIS A 83 -17.49 13.34 -0.75
N SER A 84 -18.01 13.47 -1.98
CA SER A 84 -19.33 14.09 -2.19
C SER A 84 -20.46 13.29 -1.56
N ARG A 85 -20.38 11.95 -1.64
CA ARG A 85 -21.33 11.04 -0.99
C ARG A 85 -21.30 11.15 0.53
N GLN A 86 -20.11 11.28 1.12
CA GLN A 86 -19.95 11.47 2.57
C GLN A 86 -20.59 12.79 3.03
N LYS A 87 -20.34 13.88 2.29
CA LYS A 87 -20.98 15.18 2.57
C LYS A 87 -22.50 15.11 2.48
N ALA A 88 -23.05 14.39 1.49
CA ALA A 88 -24.50 14.23 1.34
C ALA A 88 -25.14 13.36 2.44
N LYS A 89 -24.39 12.45 3.07
CA LYS A 89 -24.88 11.61 4.19
C LYS A 89 -24.82 12.34 5.54
N ASN A 90 -24.03 13.40 5.63
CA ASN A 90 -23.82 14.19 6.84
C ASN A 90 -24.77 15.40 6.96
N TYR A 91 -25.81 15.46 6.11
CA TYR A 91 -26.91 16.42 6.11
C TYR A 91 -28.24 15.69 6.27
#